data_AF-A0A2M7ZKZ2-F1
#
_entry.id   AF-A0A2M7ZKZ2-F1
#
_cell.length_a   1.000
_cell.length_b   1.000
_cell.length_c   1.000
_cell.angle_alpha   90.00
_cell.angle_beta   90.00
_cell.angle_gamma   90.00
#
_symmetry.space_group_name_H-M   'P 1'
#
loop_
_entity.id
_entity.type
_entity.pdbx_description
1 polymer ?
#
loop_
_entity_poly.entity_id
_entity_poly.type
_entity_poly.pdbx_seq_one_letter_code
_entity_poly.pdbx_strand_id
1 'polypeptide(L)'
;MQSALSEIRTIGLSNSYYCILLHDPFIRQGYENGIVIRWIGELLDSINIEYGNRVKYKTLSEAAAEFKHQQTTSVANVKNIPVGFELYQNYPNPFNPTTKISYGIPSVKTHGSTSVQNVLLKIYDLLGNEVATLVNENKAPGVYEIEFNGNRLTSGVYFYRLQSGKFNAVKKFVLMK
;
A
#
# COMPACT_ATOMS: atom_id res chain seq x y z
N MET A 1 -27.27 -2.66 -17.95
CA MET A 1 -26.32 -2.86 -19.06
C MET A 1 -25.49 -1.61 -19.34
N GLN A 2 -26.09 -0.44 -19.59
CA GLN A 2 -25.33 0.80 -19.85
C GLN A 2 -24.43 1.26 -18.69
N SER A 3 -24.83 1.03 -17.43
CA SER A 3 -24.05 1.45 -16.25
C SER A 3 -22.71 0.70 -16.07
N ALA A 4 -22.64 -0.57 -16.45
CA ALA A 4 -21.40 -1.36 -16.37
C ALA A 4 -20.45 -1.04 -17.53
N LEU A 5 -21.00 -0.78 -18.72
CA LEU A 5 -20.24 -0.34 -19.90
C LEU A 5 -19.67 1.08 -19.72
N SER A 6 -20.36 1.96 -18.98
CA SER A 6 -19.85 3.30 -18.67
C SER A 6 -18.68 3.28 -17.68
N GLU A 7 -18.68 2.38 -16.68
CA GLU A 7 -17.55 2.23 -15.74
C GLU A 7 -16.28 1.74 -16.45
N ILE A 8 -16.41 0.81 -17.41
CA ILE A 8 -15.30 0.34 -18.26
C ILE A 8 -14.71 1.47 -19.10
N ARG A 9 -15.54 2.36 -19.65
CA ARG A 9 -15.08 3.52 -20.46
C ARG A 9 -14.32 4.57 -19.64
N THR A 10 -14.64 4.72 -18.35
CA THR A 10 -14.09 5.84 -17.55
C THR A 10 -12.70 5.53 -16.99
N ILE A 11 -12.29 4.26 -16.94
CA ILE A 11 -11.04 3.80 -16.28
C ILE A 11 -9.99 3.30 -17.31
N GLY A 12 -10.24 3.46 -18.62
CA GLY A 12 -9.39 2.93 -19.69
C GLY A 12 -8.07 3.68 -19.90
N LEU A 13 -7.02 3.30 -19.15
CA LEU A 13 -5.63 3.54 -19.56
C LEU A 13 -5.24 2.53 -20.66
N SER A 14 -4.55 3.03 -21.68
CA SER A 14 -4.38 2.48 -23.04
C SER A 14 -3.72 1.10 -23.21
N ASN A 15 -3.48 0.31 -22.16
CA ASN A 15 -2.75 -0.95 -22.26
C ASN A 15 -3.27 -2.11 -21.39
N SER A 16 -4.48 -2.03 -20.86
CA SER A 16 -5.01 -3.04 -19.93
C SER A 16 -5.86 -4.11 -20.62
N TYR A 17 -5.58 -5.39 -20.35
CA TYR A 17 -6.48 -6.51 -20.65
C TYR A 17 -7.65 -6.49 -19.65
N TYR A 18 -8.88 -6.70 -20.12
CA TYR A 18 -10.05 -6.81 -19.24
C TYR A 18 -10.18 -8.26 -18.77
N CYS A 19 -10.11 -8.48 -17.45
CA CYS A 19 -10.29 -9.80 -16.85
C CYS A 19 -11.68 -9.86 -16.20
N ILE A 20 -12.59 -10.63 -16.81
CA ILE A 20 -13.92 -10.87 -16.24
C ILE A 20 -13.78 -12.10 -15.33
N LEU A 21 -13.87 -11.88 -14.01
CA LEU A 21 -13.85 -12.94 -13.02
C LEU A 21 -15.22 -13.62 -12.99
N LEU A 22 -15.32 -14.79 -13.63
CA LEU A 22 -16.49 -15.65 -13.51
C LEU A 22 -16.31 -16.50 -12.26
N HIS A 23 -17.25 -16.38 -11.32
CA HIS A 23 -17.30 -17.23 -10.13
C HIS A 23 -17.69 -18.65 -10.60
N ASP A 24 -16.69 -19.52 -10.61
CA ASP A 24 -16.73 -20.94 -10.94
C ASP A 24 -17.00 -21.37 -12.40
N PRO A 25 -16.26 -22.38 -12.90
CA PRO A 25 -16.49 -23.01 -14.19
C PRO A 25 -17.60 -24.08 -14.10
N PHE A 26 -18.80 -23.67 -13.73
CA PHE A 26 -20.03 -24.46 -13.82
C PHE A 26 -21.08 -23.61 -14.52
N ILE A 27 -21.85 -24.11 -15.48
CA ILE A 27 -22.49 -25.41 -15.42
C ILE A 27 -22.34 -26.13 -16.75
N ARG A 28 -21.61 -27.25 -16.72
CA ARG A 28 -21.82 -28.34 -17.69
C ARG A 28 -23.28 -28.80 -17.52
N GLN A 29 -24.10 -28.56 -18.54
CA GLN A 29 -25.50 -29.00 -18.68
C GLN A 29 -26.51 -28.42 -17.66
N GLY A 30 -27.26 -27.40 -18.08
CA GLY A 30 -28.59 -27.12 -17.50
C GLY A 30 -28.68 -25.88 -16.61
N TYR A 31 -29.45 -24.90 -17.07
CA TYR A 31 -30.72 -24.64 -16.38
C TYR A 31 -31.78 -24.56 -17.48
N GLU A 32 -32.71 -25.52 -17.45
CA GLU A 32 -33.84 -25.66 -18.37
C GLU A 32 -34.65 -24.35 -18.47
N ASN A 33 -35.27 -24.18 -19.64
CA ASN A 33 -36.09 -23.05 -20.12
C ASN A 33 -35.34 -21.89 -20.82
N GLY A 34 -34.06 -22.06 -21.17
CA GLY A 34 -33.45 -21.36 -22.32
C GLY A 34 -33.14 -19.86 -22.17
N ILE A 35 -33.35 -19.26 -20.99
CA ILE A 35 -33.19 -17.81 -20.81
C ILE A 35 -31.80 -17.44 -20.27
N VAL A 36 -31.23 -18.16 -19.31
CA VAL A 36 -29.99 -17.72 -18.62
C VAL A 36 -28.72 -17.91 -19.47
N ILE A 37 -28.65 -18.93 -20.31
CA ILE A 37 -27.46 -19.24 -21.13
C ILE A 37 -27.39 -18.32 -22.37
N ARG A 38 -28.54 -17.92 -22.92
CA ARG A 38 -28.61 -17.05 -24.12
C ARG A 38 -28.12 -15.63 -23.85
N TRP A 39 -28.46 -15.08 -22.69
CA TRP A 39 -28.04 -13.73 -22.29
C TRP A 39 -26.53 -13.61 -22.05
N ILE A 40 -25.91 -14.67 -21.53
CA ILE A 40 -24.45 -14.72 -21.35
C ILE A 40 -23.76 -14.86 -22.71
N GLY A 41 -24.30 -15.68 -23.63
CA GLY A 41 -23.77 -15.82 -25.00
C GLY A 41 -23.77 -14.50 -25.78
N GLU A 42 -24.92 -13.82 -25.88
CA GLU A 42 -25.05 -12.56 -26.64
C GLU A 42 -24.19 -11.42 -26.06
N LEU A 43 -24.05 -11.38 -24.72
CA LEU A 43 -23.14 -10.45 -24.04
C LEU A 43 -21.68 -10.75 -24.36
N LEU A 44 -21.27 -12.02 -24.30
CA LEU A 44 -19.89 -12.44 -24.58
C LEU A 44 -19.53 -12.19 -26.05
N ASP A 45 -20.46 -12.45 -26.97
CA ASP A 45 -20.29 -12.16 -28.39
C ASP A 45 -20.16 -10.64 -28.63
N SER A 46 -20.98 -9.83 -27.98
CA SER A 46 -20.90 -8.36 -28.07
C SER A 46 -19.56 -7.83 -27.52
N ILE A 47 -19.08 -8.38 -26.40
CA ILE A 47 -17.79 -8.03 -25.80
C ILE A 47 -16.62 -8.47 -26.72
N ASN A 48 -16.70 -9.65 -27.33
CA ASN A 48 -15.69 -10.10 -28.30
C ASN A 48 -15.70 -9.29 -29.58
N ILE A 49 -16.86 -8.82 -30.05
CA ILE A 49 -16.95 -7.94 -31.21
C ILE A 49 -16.33 -6.56 -30.90
N GLU A 50 -16.60 -5.99 -29.71
CA GLU A 50 -16.12 -4.64 -29.35
C GLU A 50 -14.62 -4.61 -28.98
N TYR A 51 -14.13 -5.64 -28.27
CA TYR A 51 -12.77 -5.66 -27.74
C TYR A 51 -11.84 -6.70 -28.40
N GLY A 52 -12.37 -7.58 -29.25
CA GLY A 52 -11.60 -8.55 -30.03
C GLY A 52 -10.72 -9.47 -29.17
N ASN A 53 -9.52 -9.79 -29.68
CA ASN A 53 -8.49 -10.60 -28.99
C ASN A 53 -7.92 -9.97 -27.70
N ARG A 54 -8.47 -8.85 -27.23
CA ARG A 54 -8.06 -8.16 -26.00
C ARG A 54 -8.80 -8.68 -24.77
N VAL A 55 -9.79 -9.55 -24.95
CA VAL A 55 -10.53 -10.22 -23.88
C VAL A 55 -9.94 -11.60 -23.64
N LYS A 56 -9.49 -11.87 -22.41
CA LYS A 56 -9.01 -13.20 -22.01
C LYS A 56 -9.92 -13.72 -20.91
N TYR A 57 -10.51 -14.88 -21.15
CA TYR A 57 -11.28 -15.61 -20.16
C TYR A 57 -10.32 -16.45 -19.32
N LYS A 58 -10.36 -16.24 -18.01
CA LYS A 58 -9.55 -17.00 -17.06
C LYS A 58 -10.43 -17.41 -15.90
N THR A 59 -10.21 -18.62 -15.42
CA THR A 59 -10.77 -19.05 -14.13
C THR A 59 -10.09 -18.30 -12.99
N LEU A 60 -10.75 -18.23 -11.83
CA LEU A 60 -10.16 -17.71 -10.60
C LEU A 60 -8.83 -18.41 -10.25
N SER A 61 -8.74 -19.71 -10.51
CA SER A 61 -7.52 -20.50 -10.27
C SER A 61 -6.37 -20.09 -11.20
N GLU A 62 -6.64 -19.89 -12.49
CA GLU A 62 -5.65 -19.44 -13.47
C GLU A 62 -5.20 -18.00 -13.22
N ALA A 63 -6.13 -17.11 -12.88
CA ALA A 63 -5.82 -15.74 -12.47
C ALA A 63 -4.94 -15.70 -11.21
N ALA A 64 -5.24 -16.55 -10.22
CA ALA A 64 -4.44 -16.67 -9.00
C ALA A 64 -3.06 -17.26 -9.25
N ALA A 65 -2.92 -18.21 -10.19
CA ALA A 65 -1.65 -18.81 -10.57
C ALA A 65 -0.72 -17.80 -11.27
N GLU A 66 -1.26 -16.95 -12.15
CA GLU A 66 -0.49 -15.86 -12.76
C GLU A 66 -0.06 -14.81 -11.73
N PHE A 67 -0.90 -14.52 -10.74
CA PHE A 67 -0.55 -13.62 -9.64
C PHE A 67 0.62 -14.15 -8.81
N LYS A 68 0.72 -15.48 -8.63
CA LYS A 68 1.87 -16.13 -7.98
C LYS A 68 3.12 -16.12 -8.85
N HIS A 69 3.00 -16.29 -10.17
CA HIS A 69 4.16 -16.29 -11.07
C HIS A 69 4.81 -14.92 -11.26
N GLN A 70 4.07 -13.81 -11.06
CA GLN A 70 4.67 -12.46 -11.03
C GLN A 70 5.51 -12.17 -9.77
N GLN A 71 5.57 -13.09 -8.80
CA GLN A 71 6.48 -13.01 -7.65
C GLN A 71 7.80 -13.77 -7.86
N THR A 72 8.12 -14.23 -9.07
CA THR A 72 9.50 -14.67 -9.37
C THR A 72 10.39 -13.46 -9.61
N THR A 73 11.21 -13.19 -8.60
CA THR A 73 12.12 -12.05 -8.47
C THR A 73 13.22 -12.09 -9.52
N SER A 74 13.14 -11.21 -10.51
CA SER A 74 14.36 -10.51 -10.94
C SER A 74 14.66 -9.49 -9.84
N VAL A 75 15.86 -9.49 -9.27
CA VAL A 75 16.29 -8.53 -8.23
C VAL A 75 16.52 -7.16 -8.89
N ALA A 76 15.47 -6.57 -9.45
CA ALA A 76 15.38 -5.14 -9.55
C ALA A 76 15.05 -4.66 -8.13
N ASN A 77 16.03 -4.00 -7.51
CA ASN A 77 15.89 -3.35 -6.20
C ASN A 77 14.82 -2.25 -6.31
N VAL A 78 13.54 -2.64 -6.36
CA VAL A 78 12.42 -1.72 -6.26
C VAL A 78 12.43 -1.26 -4.81
N LYS A 79 13.16 -0.17 -4.57
CA LYS A 79 13.10 0.58 -3.32
C LYS A 79 11.62 0.81 -3.06
N ASN A 80 11.05 0.13 -2.08
CA ASN A 80 9.64 0.24 -1.73
C ASN A 80 9.45 1.63 -1.10
N ILE A 81 9.27 2.63 -1.95
CA ILE A 81 9.11 4.01 -1.53
C ILE A 81 7.65 4.17 -1.10
N PRO A 82 7.40 4.61 0.15
CA PRO A 82 6.06 4.86 0.64
C PRO A 82 5.29 5.84 -0.26
N VAL A 83 3.99 5.62 -0.43
CA VAL A 83 3.11 6.52 -1.19
C VAL A 83 2.93 7.85 -0.46
N GLY A 84 2.97 7.83 0.88
CA GLY A 84 2.86 8.99 1.74
C GLY A 84 3.89 8.99 2.86
N PHE A 85 3.90 10.08 3.63
CA PHE A 85 4.63 10.11 4.89
C PHE A 85 3.93 9.20 5.89
N GLU A 86 4.69 8.33 6.54
CA GLU A 86 4.17 7.40 7.53
C GLU A 86 5.07 7.36 8.77
N LEU A 87 4.46 7.29 9.94
CA LEU A 87 5.14 6.99 11.19
C LEU A 87 4.57 5.67 11.70
N TYR A 88 5.43 4.67 11.90
CA TYR A 88 5.02 3.35 12.37
C TYR A 88 5.07 3.26 13.89
N GLN A 89 4.33 2.29 14.44
CA GLN A 89 4.42 1.99 15.86
C GLN A 89 5.80 1.42 16.18
N ASN A 90 6.40 1.89 17.26
CA ASN A 90 7.67 1.35 17.73
C ASN A 90 7.53 -0.12 18.15
N TYR A 91 8.57 -0.92 17.92
CA TYR A 91 8.61 -2.31 18.33
C TYR A 91 9.97 -2.67 18.95
N PRO A 92 10.00 -3.34 20.12
CA PRO A 92 8.87 -3.74 20.95
C PRO A 92 8.15 -2.53 21.61
N ASN A 93 6.89 -2.70 22.02
CA ASN A 93 6.13 -1.75 22.85
C ASN A 93 5.09 -2.52 23.71
N PRO A 94 5.17 -2.48 25.06
CA PRO A 94 6.16 -1.80 25.90
C PRO A 94 7.59 -2.27 25.63
N PHE A 95 8.60 -1.44 25.95
CA PHE A 95 10.01 -1.78 25.72
C PHE A 95 10.87 -1.57 26.96
N ASN A 96 11.99 -2.30 27.03
CA ASN A 96 13.02 -2.17 28.07
C ASN A 96 14.41 -2.54 27.51
N PRO A 97 15.40 -1.65 27.52
CA PRO A 97 15.31 -0.18 27.45
C PRO A 97 15.37 0.31 26.00
N THR A 98 15.43 -0.59 25.02
CA THR A 98 15.59 -0.27 23.59
C THR A 98 14.35 -0.62 22.78
N THR A 99 14.01 0.23 21.82
CA THR A 99 12.93 0.00 20.84
C THR A 99 13.33 0.55 19.48
N LYS A 100 12.72 0.05 18.41
CA LYS A 100 12.93 0.56 17.05
C LYS A 100 11.74 1.40 16.63
N ILE A 101 12.02 2.56 16.06
CA ILE A 101 11.01 3.46 15.49
C ILE A 101 11.24 3.51 13.99
N SER A 102 10.22 3.15 13.23
CA SER A 102 10.29 3.16 11.77
C SER A 102 9.42 4.28 11.21
N TYR A 103 9.85 4.88 10.10
CA TYR A 103 9.09 5.90 9.39
C TYR A 103 9.36 5.88 7.89
N GLY A 104 8.36 6.31 7.12
CA GLY A 104 8.36 6.36 5.67
C GLY A 104 8.40 7.78 5.13
N ILE A 105 9.26 8.01 4.12
CA ILE A 105 9.36 9.26 3.38
C ILE A 105 8.97 9.00 1.92
N PRO A 106 7.93 9.68 1.40
CA PRO A 106 7.48 9.48 0.04
C PRO A 106 8.38 10.19 -0.97
N SER A 107 8.34 9.73 -2.22
CA SER A 107 9.00 10.44 -3.31
C SER A 107 8.17 11.64 -3.74
N VAL A 108 8.56 12.83 -3.25
CA VAL A 108 7.99 14.10 -3.70
C VAL A 108 8.81 14.61 -4.88
N LYS A 109 8.14 14.85 -6.01
CA LYS A 109 8.75 15.52 -7.16
C LYS A 109 8.73 17.02 -6.91
N THR A 110 9.90 17.65 -6.82
CA THR A 110 10.00 19.11 -6.87
C THR A 110 10.89 19.46 -8.05
N HIS A 111 10.40 20.29 -8.96
CA HIS A 111 11.14 20.76 -10.13
C HIS A 111 11.79 19.64 -10.98
N GLY A 112 11.09 18.53 -11.20
CA GLY A 112 11.55 17.44 -12.07
C GLY A 112 12.61 16.51 -11.44
N SER A 113 13.03 16.74 -10.19
CA SER A 113 13.94 15.85 -9.45
C SER A 113 13.33 15.34 -8.14
N THR A 114 13.66 14.11 -7.77
CA THR A 114 13.30 13.52 -6.48
C THR A 114 13.90 14.36 -5.35
N SER A 115 13.05 14.98 -4.54
CA SER A 115 13.50 15.91 -3.50
C SER A 115 13.78 15.19 -2.18
N VAL A 116 14.85 15.62 -1.51
CA VAL A 116 15.11 15.29 -0.11
C VAL A 116 14.20 16.12 0.78
N GLN A 117 13.69 15.52 1.85
CA GLN A 117 12.74 16.15 2.77
C GLN A 117 13.42 16.36 4.12
N ASN A 118 13.23 17.54 4.72
CA ASN A 118 13.68 17.79 6.08
C ASN A 118 12.81 17.01 7.07
N VAL A 119 13.44 16.08 7.80
CA VAL A 119 12.77 15.21 8.75
C VAL A 119 13.22 15.53 10.17
N LEU A 120 12.23 15.78 11.02
CA LEU A 120 12.41 16.01 12.45
C LEU A 120 11.66 14.94 13.24
N LEU A 121 12.40 14.07 13.94
CA LEU A 121 11.84 13.06 14.84
C LEU A 121 12.28 13.37 16.26
N LYS A 122 11.32 13.67 17.14
CA LYS A 122 11.55 14.08 18.53
C LYS A 122 10.71 13.26 19.49
N ILE A 123 11.19 13.10 20.72
CA ILE A 123 10.49 12.44 21.83
C ILE A 123 10.08 13.48 22.86
N TYR A 124 8.89 13.31 23.42
CA TYR A 124 8.25 14.16 24.40
C TYR A 124 7.76 13.36 25.61
N ASP A 125 7.78 13.97 26.78
CA ASP A 125 7.11 13.44 27.98
C ASP A 125 5.59 13.74 28.00
N LEU A 126 4.88 13.33 29.06
CA LEU A 126 3.44 13.60 29.23
C LEU A 126 3.10 15.10 29.34
N LEU A 127 4.04 15.93 29.75
CA LEU A 127 3.86 17.37 29.89
C LEU A 127 4.17 18.11 28.56
N GLY A 128 4.64 17.39 27.54
CA GLY A 128 5.02 17.94 26.25
C GLY A 128 6.43 18.52 26.21
N ASN A 129 7.27 18.26 27.23
CA ASN A 129 8.67 18.65 27.20
C ASN A 129 9.44 17.75 26.24
N GLU A 130 10.32 18.33 25.43
CA GLU A 130 11.22 17.58 24.58
C GLU A 130 12.28 16.87 25.42
N VAL A 131 12.34 15.54 25.34
CA VAL A 131 13.33 14.73 26.07
C VAL A 131 14.47 14.25 25.19
N ALA A 132 14.26 14.13 23.87
CA ALA A 132 15.29 13.76 22.92
C ALA A 132 14.94 14.18 21.49
N THR A 133 15.96 14.53 20.71
CA THR A 133 15.86 14.62 19.24
C THR A 133 16.58 13.41 18.63
N LEU A 134 15.86 12.59 17.86
CA LEU A 134 16.39 11.38 17.22
C LEU A 134 16.88 11.66 15.80
N VAL A 135 16.17 12.53 15.07
CA VAL A 135 16.48 12.88 13.67
C VAL A 135 16.18 14.36 13.48
N ASN A 136 17.10 15.06 12.82
CA ASN A 136 16.91 16.44 12.37
C ASN A 136 17.77 16.71 11.13
N GLU A 137 17.42 16.10 10.00
CA GLU A 137 18.23 16.14 8.79
C GLU A 137 17.40 15.95 7.51
N ASN A 138 18.00 16.26 6.36
CA ASN A 138 17.37 16.04 5.06
C ASN A 138 17.56 14.58 4.62
N LYS A 139 16.45 13.88 4.39
CA LYS A 139 16.44 12.47 3.97
C LYS A 139 15.83 12.30 2.58
N ALA A 140 16.40 11.39 1.80
CA ALA A 140 15.83 10.97 0.53
C ALA A 140 14.58 10.10 0.75
N PRO A 141 13.74 9.88 -0.26
CA PRO A 141 12.61 8.97 -0.15
C PRO A 141 13.04 7.54 0.18
N GLY A 142 12.26 6.90 1.05
CA GLY A 142 12.53 5.55 1.53
C GLY A 142 11.93 5.29 2.91
N VAL A 143 12.12 4.07 3.38
CA VAL A 143 11.78 3.64 4.75
C VAL A 143 13.05 3.69 5.60
N TYR A 144 12.93 4.26 6.78
CA TYR A 144 14.02 4.40 7.74
C TYR A 144 13.62 3.77 9.07
N GLU A 145 14.61 3.22 9.76
CA GLU A 145 14.49 2.66 11.09
C GLU A 145 15.58 3.27 11.97
N ILE A 146 15.20 3.70 13.17
CA ILE A 146 16.13 4.19 14.18
C ILE A 146 15.92 3.45 15.48
N GLU A 147 17.00 3.05 16.12
CA GLU A 147 16.98 2.51 17.46
C GLU A 147 16.95 3.65 18.49
N PHE A 148 16.01 3.56 19.43
CA PHE A 148 15.92 4.45 20.56
C PHE A 148 16.24 3.71 21.86
N ASN A 149 17.16 4.27 22.63
CA ASN A 149 17.54 3.76 23.94
C ASN A 149 17.05 4.71 25.06
N GLY A 150 16.10 4.23 25.86
CA GLY A 150 15.48 4.92 26.99
C GLY A 150 16.25 4.81 28.30
N ASN A 151 17.50 4.34 28.33
CA ASN A 151 18.26 4.10 29.58
C ASN A 151 18.39 5.32 30.49
N ARG A 152 18.34 6.54 29.94
CA ARG A 152 18.40 7.78 30.72
C ARG A 152 17.04 8.33 31.14
N LEU A 153 15.96 7.66 30.77
CA LEU A 153 14.58 8.02 31.08
C LEU A 153 14.01 7.12 32.18
N THR A 154 12.98 7.60 32.87
CA THR A 154 12.20 6.85 33.86
C THR A 154 11.12 6.03 33.18
N SER A 155 10.67 4.95 33.82
CA SER A 155 9.51 4.18 33.34
C SER A 155 8.28 5.08 33.22
N GLY A 156 7.53 4.95 32.13
CA GLY A 156 6.39 5.82 31.87
C GLY A 156 5.93 5.84 30.42
N VAL A 157 4.95 6.70 30.16
CA VAL A 157 4.41 6.94 28.82
C VAL A 157 5.14 8.13 28.21
N TYR A 158 5.55 7.98 26.96
CA TYR A 158 6.16 9.04 26.18
C TYR A 158 5.53 9.09 24.80
N PHE A 159 5.76 10.20 24.11
CA PHE A 159 5.30 10.45 22.76
C PHE A 159 6.48 10.69 21.85
N TYR A 160 6.36 10.30 20.59
CA TYR A 160 7.32 10.66 19.56
C TYR A 160 6.57 11.25 18.38
N ARG A 161 7.16 12.29 17.81
CA ARG A 161 6.56 13.09 16.75
C ARG A 161 7.50 13.17 15.56
N LEU A 162 6.97 12.79 14.40
CA LEU A 162 7.62 12.96 13.11
C LEU A 162 7.03 14.20 12.43
N GLN A 163 7.89 15.14 12.05
CA GLN A 163 7.52 16.34 11.30
C GLN A 163 8.36 16.44 10.03
N SER A 164 7.69 16.77 8.92
CA SER A 164 8.35 17.04 7.64
C SER A 164 7.46 17.95 6.79
N GLY A 165 7.87 19.21 6.62
CA GLY A 165 7.05 20.22 5.96
C GLY A 165 5.67 20.36 6.63
N LYS A 166 4.59 20.07 5.88
CA LYS A 166 3.20 20.08 6.40
C LYS A 166 2.79 18.80 7.12
N PHE A 167 3.58 17.73 7.00
CA PHE A 167 3.27 16.46 7.64
C PHE A 167 3.63 16.50 9.13
N ASN A 168 2.72 16.00 9.96
CA ASN A 168 2.91 15.84 11.39
C ASN A 168 2.18 14.55 11.83
N ALA A 169 2.91 13.62 12.43
CA ALA A 169 2.34 12.43 13.04
C ALA A 169 2.94 12.21 14.42
N VAL A 170 2.08 11.81 15.37
CA VAL A 170 2.46 11.53 16.76
C VAL A 170 2.04 10.11 17.10
N LYS A 171 2.90 9.39 17.82
CA LYS A 171 2.58 8.10 18.43
C LYS A 171 3.09 8.05 19.86
N LYS A 172 2.52 7.15 20.65
CA LYS A 172 2.90 6.92 22.04
C LYS A 172 3.65 5.61 22.20
N PHE A 173 4.53 5.53 23.18
CA PHE A 173 5.17 4.29 23.63
C PHE A 173 5.24 4.23 25.15
N VAL A 174 5.46 3.02 25.67
CA VAL A 174 5.61 2.76 27.10
C VAL A 174 7.00 2.22 27.36
N LEU A 175 7.80 2.96 28.11
CA LEU A 175 9.10 2.51 28.62
C LEU A 175 8.88 1.80 29.96
N MET A 176 9.40 0.59 30.07
CA MET A 176 9.46 -0.17 31.31
C MET A 176 10.92 -0.38 31.70
N LYS A 177 11.23 -0.19 32.98
CA LYS A 177 12.46 -0.61 33.64
C LYS A 177 12.10 -1.51 34.81
#